data_AF-A0A6P6K4M2-F1
#
_entry.id   AF-A0A6P6K4M2-F1
#
_cell.length_a   1.000
_cell.length_b   1.000
_cell.length_c   1.000
_cell.angle_alpha   90.00
_cell.angle_beta   90.00
_cell.angle_gamma   90.00
#
_symmetry.space_group_name_H-M   'P 1'
#
loop_
_entity.id
_entity.type
_entity.pdbx_description
1 polymer ?
#
loop_
_entity_poly.entity_id
_entity_poly.type
_entity_poly.pdbx_seq_one_letter_code
_entity_poly.pdbx_strand_id
1 'polypeptide(L)'
;MALVLVAKKGTTSPIWHFFGFRPDERGQPRDLTEAVCKICSCVIRAKDGQTTNLHDHLRVRHPAEYATLPARAGPSKKASQGQQTITGAFAKGTKYKTDSDRWRQLTDAVTRFLAKEMVSFNTVEKPSFKAMLHTFDKQYELPGRKYFSKTAIPNLFNEVRSNIMKELAINNSLAQQRASTDRAFGVCRAVNTAFSHSWLRRRELQKAQVEMKLPEHSLITDCATRWGSKQQMVERILEQEQAIKRVFAQDKSRRPLPQLTWQDMTVLESVNNALKPVADFTDILSGENYVTVSSLLPMLAHLEGVLEESVDDSKLTADLKRVILEQMEGRYGDDTIQRMTRKATLLDPRYRGDHMKPPELHSTKSEIMEETVREIDLSLPRPTPGPSHAGEDVEEPDAGVATVPKKKKWSLGSLLAKRAATAAAAKLTDEQKVESEMTIYLQEMAIDGEEDPLTWWKTNEKRFPFMARLARKYLCICATSTPSERVFSTAGSVVTPIRSLLKPDKVNMLVFLARNIEI
;
A
#
# COMPACT_ATOMS: atom_id res chain seq x y z
N MET A 1 70.84 -58.34 42.38
CA MET A 1 71.30 -56.94 42.46
C MET A 1 70.12 -56.03 42.16
N ALA A 2 69.65 -55.24 43.13
CA ALA A 2 68.54 -54.33 42.89
C ALA A 2 69.01 -53.20 41.94
N LEU A 3 68.33 -53.06 40.79
CA LEU A 3 68.59 -51.99 39.83
C LEU A 3 68.31 -50.63 40.50
N VAL A 4 69.36 -49.87 40.80
CA VAL A 4 69.21 -48.49 41.29
C VAL A 4 68.75 -47.62 40.12
N LEU A 5 67.47 -47.29 40.08
CA LEU A 5 66.86 -46.45 39.05
C LEU A 5 66.74 -45.00 39.55
N VAL A 6 67.03 -44.04 38.66
CA VAL A 6 66.95 -42.60 38.94
C VAL A 6 65.54 -42.10 38.67
N ALA A 7 64.95 -41.40 39.64
CA ALA A 7 63.63 -40.79 39.49
C ALA A 7 63.67 -39.55 38.58
N LYS A 8 62.57 -39.28 37.87
CA LYS A 8 62.42 -38.06 37.06
C LYS A 8 62.27 -36.84 37.96
N LYS A 9 63.19 -35.88 37.90
CA LYS A 9 63.10 -34.63 38.67
C LYS A 9 62.07 -33.67 38.04
N GLY A 10 61.25 -33.01 38.87
CA GLY A 10 60.33 -31.94 38.42
C GLY A 10 58.98 -32.38 37.86
N THR A 11 58.48 -33.58 38.18
CA THR A 11 57.14 -34.04 37.72
C THR A 11 56.10 -34.01 38.82
N THR A 12 54.85 -33.71 38.44
CA THR A 12 53.67 -33.65 39.33
C THR A 12 52.78 -34.90 39.25
N SER A 13 53.11 -35.86 38.38
CA SER A 13 52.29 -37.05 38.15
C SER A 13 52.72 -38.23 39.04
N PRO A 14 51.83 -38.81 39.85
CA PRO A 14 52.16 -39.88 40.81
C PRO A 14 52.59 -41.19 40.14
N ILE A 15 52.34 -41.37 38.84
CA ILE A 15 52.76 -42.55 38.08
C ILE A 15 54.28 -42.79 38.13
N TRP A 16 55.09 -41.73 38.28
CA TRP A 16 56.56 -41.84 38.34
C TRP A 16 57.08 -42.47 39.64
N HIS A 17 56.24 -42.74 40.64
CA HIS A 17 56.65 -43.55 41.80
C HIS A 17 57.02 -44.98 41.37
N PHE A 18 56.32 -45.52 40.36
CA PHE A 18 56.48 -46.90 39.89
C PHE A 18 57.51 -47.06 38.75
N PHE A 19 58.03 -45.96 38.21
CA PHE A 19 58.98 -45.97 37.08
C PHE A 19 60.22 -45.16 37.39
N GLY A 20 61.34 -45.49 36.74
CA GLY A 20 62.60 -44.75 36.86
C GLY A 20 63.49 -44.99 35.64
N PHE A 21 64.58 -44.25 35.54
CA PHE A 21 65.52 -44.36 34.43
C PHE A 21 66.80 -45.02 34.87
N ARG A 22 67.52 -45.63 33.93
CA ARG A 22 68.85 -46.18 34.23
C ARG A 22 69.86 -45.03 34.41
N PRO A 23 70.68 -45.02 35.48
CA PRO A 23 71.73 -44.03 35.65
C PRO A 23 72.85 -44.25 34.63
N ASP A 24 73.44 -43.16 34.17
CA ASP A 24 74.77 -43.13 33.55
C ASP A 24 75.88 -43.09 34.61
N GLU A 25 77.14 -43.17 34.18
CA GLU A 25 78.36 -43.18 35.03
C GLU A 25 78.47 -42.00 36.01
N ARG A 26 77.66 -40.93 35.82
CA ARG A 26 77.58 -39.74 36.70
C ARG A 26 76.31 -39.71 37.59
N GLY A 27 75.52 -40.78 37.63
CA GLY A 27 74.31 -40.88 38.46
C GLY A 27 73.09 -40.10 37.95
N GLN A 28 73.10 -39.66 36.69
CA GLN A 28 71.99 -38.97 36.02
C GLN A 28 71.28 -39.91 35.02
N PRO A 29 70.00 -39.70 34.68
CA PRO A 29 69.26 -40.61 33.80
C PRO A 29 69.84 -40.61 32.37
N ARG A 30 70.27 -41.78 31.88
CA ARG A 30 70.93 -41.96 30.58
C ARG A 30 70.07 -41.55 29.38
N ASP A 31 68.80 -41.93 29.41
CA ASP A 31 67.84 -41.62 28.36
C ASP A 31 66.47 -41.33 28.99
N LEU A 32 65.94 -40.14 28.72
CA LEU A 32 64.65 -39.69 29.24
C LEU A 32 63.45 -40.18 28.42
N THR A 33 63.70 -40.87 27.30
CA THR A 33 62.67 -41.42 26.42
C THR A 33 62.28 -42.85 26.76
N GLU A 34 63.11 -43.58 27.52
CA GLU A 34 62.87 -44.99 27.89
C GLU A 34 62.86 -45.17 29.41
N ALA A 35 61.66 -45.24 29.99
CA ALA A 35 61.46 -45.43 31.41
C ALA A 35 61.35 -46.93 31.75
N VAL A 36 61.91 -47.33 32.88
CA VAL A 36 61.93 -48.72 33.36
C VAL A 36 60.95 -48.89 34.53
N CYS A 37 60.12 -49.92 34.47
CA CYS A 37 59.20 -50.28 35.56
C CYS A 37 59.98 -50.83 36.76
N LYS A 38 59.74 -50.31 37.97
CA LYS A 38 60.41 -50.80 39.19
C LYS A 38 59.91 -52.16 39.66
N ILE A 39 58.72 -52.59 39.20
CA ILE A 39 58.08 -53.85 39.63
C ILE A 39 58.55 -55.02 38.75
N CYS A 40 58.45 -54.87 37.42
CA CYS A 40 58.77 -55.95 36.47
C CYS A 40 60.05 -55.72 35.66
N SER A 41 60.73 -54.58 35.81
CA SER A 41 61.94 -54.20 35.06
C SER A 41 61.77 -54.07 33.53
N CYS A 42 60.54 -54.11 33.00
CA CYS A 42 60.28 -53.82 31.60
C CYS A 42 60.60 -52.37 31.24
N VAL A 43 61.18 -52.17 30.05
CA VAL A 43 61.48 -50.84 29.49
C VAL A 43 60.30 -50.37 28.64
N ILE A 44 59.90 -49.12 28.84
CA ILE A 44 58.72 -48.49 28.22
C ILE A 44 59.10 -47.15 27.64
N ARG A 45 58.69 -46.91 26.40
CA ARG A 45 58.90 -45.64 25.71
C ARG A 45 57.93 -44.57 26.23
N ALA A 46 58.49 -43.53 26.82
CA ALA A 46 57.83 -42.32 27.32
C ALA A 46 58.41 -41.08 26.64
N LYS A 47 58.27 -41.03 25.31
CA LYS A 47 58.74 -39.90 24.47
C LYS A 47 57.99 -38.61 24.85
N ASP A 48 58.71 -37.49 24.91
CA ASP A 48 58.17 -36.14 25.10
C ASP A 48 57.36 -35.92 26.38
N GLY A 49 57.67 -36.68 27.44
CA GLY A 49 57.10 -36.45 28.78
C GLY A 49 55.64 -36.88 28.96
N GLN A 50 55.02 -37.53 27.97
CA GLN A 50 53.69 -38.12 28.11
C GLN A 50 53.75 -39.44 28.90
N THR A 51 52.85 -39.59 29.88
CA THR A 51 52.83 -40.75 30.79
C THR A 51 51.77 -41.79 30.45
N THR A 52 51.06 -41.64 29.32
CA THR A 52 49.95 -42.53 28.93
C THR A 52 50.38 -43.99 28.80
N ASN A 53 51.52 -44.24 28.14
CA ASN A 53 52.06 -45.60 27.99
C ASN A 53 52.46 -46.24 29.34
N LEU A 54 52.84 -45.43 30.33
CA LEU A 54 53.20 -45.90 31.67
C LEU A 54 51.94 -46.28 32.45
N HIS A 55 50.87 -45.48 32.35
CA HIS A 55 49.55 -45.81 32.90
C HIS A 55 48.98 -47.08 32.27
N ASP A 56 49.08 -47.24 30.95
CA ASP A 56 48.59 -48.44 30.27
C ASP A 56 49.35 -49.70 30.67
N HIS A 57 50.67 -49.63 30.78
CA HIS A 57 51.45 -50.75 31.28
C HIS A 57 51.07 -51.12 32.71
N LEU A 58 50.96 -50.14 33.62
CA LEU A 58 50.61 -50.42 35.00
C LEU A 58 49.19 -51.00 35.08
N ARG A 59 48.22 -50.46 34.31
CA ARG A 59 46.85 -50.99 34.24
C ARG A 59 46.77 -52.44 33.78
N VAL A 60 47.58 -52.84 32.80
CA VAL A 60 47.51 -54.17 32.18
C VAL A 60 48.36 -55.21 32.91
N ARG A 61 49.57 -54.84 33.35
CA ARG A 61 50.53 -55.77 33.95
C ARG A 61 50.53 -55.76 35.48
N HIS A 62 50.08 -54.66 36.09
CA HIS A 62 50.13 -54.38 37.52
C HIS A 62 48.80 -53.73 38.00
N PRO A 63 47.65 -54.41 37.80
CA PRO A 63 46.33 -53.82 38.02
C PRO A 63 46.10 -53.43 39.48
N ALA A 64 46.71 -54.15 40.43
CA ALA A 64 46.61 -53.84 41.86
C ALA A 64 47.25 -52.49 42.18
N GLU A 65 48.44 -52.22 41.64
CA GLU A 65 49.17 -50.97 41.81
C GLU A 65 48.53 -49.83 41.03
N TYR A 66 47.96 -50.12 39.84
CA TYR A 66 47.22 -49.12 39.08
C TYR A 66 45.98 -48.62 39.83
N ALA A 67 45.28 -49.49 40.56
CA ALA A 67 44.12 -49.10 41.36
C ALA A 67 44.48 -48.14 42.51
N THR A 68 45.75 -48.08 42.93
CA THR A 68 46.21 -47.16 43.99
C THR A 68 46.47 -45.74 43.50
N LEU A 69 46.42 -45.48 42.18
CA LEU A 69 46.62 -44.15 41.63
C LEU A 69 45.35 -43.29 41.73
N PRO A 70 45.42 -42.04 42.21
CA PRO A 70 44.26 -41.16 42.33
C PRO A 70 43.66 -40.84 40.95
N ALA A 71 42.31 -40.87 40.87
CA ALA A 71 41.56 -40.56 39.66
C ALA A 71 41.90 -39.16 39.12
N ARG A 72 42.17 -39.06 37.82
CA ARG A 72 42.76 -37.87 37.19
C ARG A 72 41.81 -36.66 37.22
N ALA A 73 42.08 -35.68 38.09
CA ALA A 73 41.52 -34.32 38.00
C ALA A 73 42.24 -33.54 36.89
N GLY A 74 41.50 -33.09 35.86
CA GLY A 74 42.05 -32.36 34.71
C GLY A 74 42.01 -30.83 34.91
N PRO A 75 43.08 -30.09 34.55
CA PRO A 75 43.06 -28.63 34.50
C PRO A 75 42.40 -28.11 33.21
N SER A 76 41.75 -26.96 33.34
CA SER A 76 41.08 -26.18 32.30
C SER A 76 42.01 -25.81 31.15
N LYS A 77 41.62 -26.09 29.89
CA LYS A 77 41.66 -25.17 28.73
C LYS A 77 41.26 -25.86 27.42
N LYS A 78 40.49 -25.10 26.62
CA LYS A 78 40.23 -25.25 25.17
C LYS A 78 39.42 -26.49 24.75
N ALA A 79 38.16 -26.24 24.41
CA ALA A 79 37.27 -27.19 23.79
C ALA A 79 37.75 -27.58 22.38
N SER A 80 38.46 -28.70 22.25
CA SER A 80 38.48 -29.48 21.02
C SER A 80 37.34 -30.50 21.08
N GLN A 81 36.61 -30.59 19.98
CA GLN A 81 35.37 -31.34 19.80
C GLN A 81 35.41 -32.75 20.41
N GLY A 82 34.54 -33.00 21.39
CA GLY A 82 34.06 -34.35 21.64
C GLY A 82 33.37 -34.86 20.37
N GLN A 83 33.55 -36.16 20.07
CA GLN A 83 32.82 -36.80 18.97
C GLN A 83 31.33 -36.56 19.20
N GLN A 84 30.74 -35.79 18.29
CA GLN A 84 29.33 -35.43 18.37
C GLN A 84 28.53 -36.72 18.25
N THR A 85 27.55 -36.92 19.14
CA THR A 85 26.49 -37.87 18.85
C THR A 85 25.85 -37.45 17.53
N ILE A 86 25.43 -38.38 16.66
CA ILE A 86 24.82 -38.04 15.35
C ILE A 86 23.70 -37.00 15.57
N THR A 87 22.86 -37.21 16.59
CA THR A 87 21.83 -36.26 17.03
C THR A 87 22.37 -34.94 17.59
N GLY A 88 23.49 -34.94 18.32
CA GLY A 88 24.16 -33.73 18.82
C GLY A 88 24.92 -32.93 17.75
N ALA A 89 25.34 -33.58 16.65
CA ALA A 89 25.89 -32.96 15.45
C ALA A 89 24.77 -32.25 14.67
N PHE A 90 23.61 -32.89 14.53
CA PHE A 90 22.41 -32.29 13.93
C PHE A 90 21.77 -31.20 14.82
N ALA A 91 21.88 -31.29 16.15
CA ALA A 91 21.34 -30.30 17.08
C ALA A 91 22.19 -29.02 17.19
N LYS A 92 23.50 -29.07 16.90
CA LYS A 92 24.29 -27.89 16.54
C LYS A 92 24.09 -27.59 15.06
N GLY A 93 22.84 -27.30 14.70
CA GLY A 93 22.42 -27.13 13.32
C GLY A 93 23.29 -26.09 12.63
N THR A 94 24.08 -26.54 11.65
CA THR A 94 24.80 -25.66 10.74
C THR A 94 23.78 -24.65 10.20
N LYS A 95 24.10 -23.36 10.31
CA LYS A 95 23.24 -22.30 9.78
C LYS A 95 22.94 -22.59 8.31
N TYR A 96 21.73 -22.30 7.88
CA TYR A 96 21.41 -22.44 6.47
C TYR A 96 22.35 -21.54 5.66
N LYS A 97 22.94 -22.12 4.60
CA LYS A 97 23.66 -21.35 3.61
C LYS A 97 22.70 -20.30 3.03
N THR A 98 23.18 -19.08 2.78
CA THR A 98 22.41 -17.90 2.31
C THR A 98 21.81 -18.02 0.90
N ASP A 99 21.65 -19.25 0.42
CA ASP A 99 21.20 -19.63 -0.92
C ASP A 99 20.49 -21.00 -0.90
N SER A 100 20.37 -21.65 0.26
CA SER A 100 19.64 -22.92 0.33
C SER A 100 18.15 -22.69 0.10
N ASP A 101 17.47 -23.71 -0.43
CA ASP A 101 16.03 -23.65 -0.69
C ASP A 101 15.25 -23.28 0.58
N ARG A 102 15.63 -23.86 1.72
CA ARG A 102 15.01 -23.56 3.02
C ARG A 102 15.24 -22.12 3.47
N TRP A 103 16.45 -21.58 3.28
CA TRP A 103 16.74 -20.17 3.58
C TRP A 103 15.94 -19.23 2.66
N ARG A 104 15.82 -19.58 1.38
CA ARG A 104 15.04 -18.81 0.40
C ARG A 104 13.57 -18.79 0.76
N GLN A 105 12.98 -19.93 1.13
CA GLN A 105 11.59 -20.03 1.59
C GLN A 105 11.32 -19.17 2.83
N LEU A 106 12.17 -19.27 3.85
CA LEU A 106 12.01 -18.49 5.08
C LEU A 106 12.19 -16.98 4.82
N THR A 107 13.15 -16.62 3.97
CA THR A 107 13.39 -15.22 3.58
C THR A 107 12.25 -14.66 2.73
N ASP A 108 11.67 -15.47 1.85
CA ASP A 108 10.49 -15.09 1.05
C ASP A 108 9.26 -14.87 1.95
N ALA A 109 9.02 -15.77 2.92
CA ALA A 109 7.94 -15.60 3.90
C ALA A 109 8.07 -14.29 4.69
N VAL A 110 9.28 -13.95 5.15
CA VAL A 110 9.55 -12.66 5.80
C VAL A 110 9.36 -11.49 4.83
N THR A 111 9.78 -11.64 3.56
CA THR A 111 9.62 -10.61 2.53
C THR A 111 8.14 -10.33 2.25
N ARG A 112 7.32 -11.38 2.14
CA ARG A 112 5.86 -11.30 1.97
C ARG A 112 5.19 -10.68 3.19
N PHE A 113 5.57 -11.05 4.41
CA PHE A 113 5.07 -10.40 5.63
C PHE A 113 5.37 -8.89 5.65
N LEU A 114 6.61 -8.49 5.38
CA LEU A 114 6.99 -7.07 5.33
C LEU A 114 6.22 -6.31 4.25
N ALA A 115 5.99 -6.94 3.09
CA ALA A 115 5.27 -6.35 1.98
C ALA A 115 3.76 -6.23 2.24
N LYS A 116 3.11 -7.31 2.69
CA LYS A 116 1.67 -7.42 2.90
C LYS A 116 1.19 -6.53 4.04
N GLU A 117 1.87 -6.60 5.18
CA GLU A 117 1.52 -5.84 6.38
C GLU A 117 2.09 -4.41 6.35
N MET A 118 2.77 -4.03 5.26
CA MET A 118 3.41 -2.71 5.08
C MET A 118 4.28 -2.28 6.27
N VAL A 119 5.04 -3.24 6.81
CA VAL A 119 5.84 -3.06 8.02
C VAL A 119 7.21 -2.48 7.68
N SER A 120 7.71 -1.56 8.53
CA SER A 120 9.03 -0.94 8.34
C SER A 120 10.15 -1.97 8.25
N PHE A 121 11.08 -1.80 7.31
CA PHE A 121 12.26 -2.66 7.16
C PHE A 121 13.16 -2.68 8.39
N ASN A 122 13.06 -1.69 9.31
CA ASN A 122 13.79 -1.72 10.57
C ASN A 122 13.31 -2.85 11.50
N THR A 123 12.15 -3.44 11.23
CA THR A 123 11.58 -4.55 12.00
C THR A 123 12.49 -5.78 11.98
N VAL A 124 13.16 -6.06 10.87
CA VAL A 124 14.13 -7.18 10.77
C VAL A 124 15.37 -6.97 11.63
N GLU A 125 15.61 -5.74 12.10
CA GLU A 125 16.73 -5.40 12.97
C GLU A 125 16.34 -5.40 14.45
N LYS A 126 15.03 -5.41 14.77
CA LYS A 126 14.53 -5.39 16.15
C LYS A 126 14.90 -6.68 16.90
N PRO A 127 15.43 -6.59 18.14
CA PRO A 127 15.84 -7.77 18.92
C PRO A 127 14.70 -8.79 19.15
N SER A 128 13.50 -8.32 19.47
CA SER A 128 12.34 -9.20 19.70
C SER A 128 11.93 -9.98 18.46
N PHE A 129 12.03 -9.35 17.29
CA PHE A 129 11.69 -10.00 16.01
C PHE A 129 12.73 -11.07 15.64
N LYS A 130 14.03 -10.79 15.85
CA LYS A 130 15.10 -11.77 15.69
C LYS A 130 14.96 -12.95 16.66
N ALA A 131 14.64 -12.67 17.93
CA ALA A 131 14.44 -13.70 18.94
C ALA A 131 13.25 -14.61 18.59
N MET A 132 12.16 -14.04 18.09
CA MET A 132 10.98 -14.78 17.62
C MET A 132 11.34 -15.74 16.47
N LEU A 133 12.01 -15.24 15.43
CA LEU A 133 12.41 -16.08 14.29
C LEU A 133 13.43 -17.15 14.68
N HIS A 134 14.37 -16.83 15.58
CA HIS A 134 15.31 -17.82 16.11
C HIS A 134 14.61 -18.89 16.98
N THR A 135 13.48 -18.57 17.60
CA THR A 135 12.66 -19.54 18.34
C THR A 135 11.94 -20.48 17.39
N PHE A 136 11.42 -19.97 16.27
CA PHE A 136 10.78 -20.79 15.24
C PHE A 136 11.78 -21.65 14.46
N ASP A 137 12.94 -21.09 14.12
CA ASP A 137 13.99 -21.80 13.39
C ASP A 137 15.39 -21.28 13.79
N LYS A 138 16.11 -22.09 14.57
CA LYS A 138 17.45 -21.75 15.07
C LYS A 138 18.52 -21.75 13.97
N GLN A 139 18.27 -22.40 12.84
CA GLN A 139 19.23 -22.50 11.74
C GLN A 139 19.12 -21.33 10.74
N TYR A 140 18.05 -20.54 10.84
CA TYR A 140 17.82 -19.41 9.95
C TYR A 140 18.54 -18.14 10.39
N GLU A 141 19.36 -17.58 9.50
CA GLU A 141 19.93 -16.25 9.65
C GLU A 141 19.16 -15.22 8.83
N LEU A 142 18.47 -14.32 9.54
CA LEU A 142 17.68 -13.25 8.96
C LEU A 142 18.59 -12.19 8.30
N PRO A 143 18.37 -11.83 7.03
CA PRO A 143 19.10 -10.76 6.35
C PRO A 143 18.86 -9.38 6.97
N GLY A 144 19.81 -8.46 6.79
CA GLY A 144 19.65 -7.09 7.25
C GLY A 144 18.67 -6.26 6.41
N ARG A 145 18.22 -5.12 6.95
CA ARG A 145 17.34 -4.13 6.29
C ARG A 145 17.74 -3.82 4.85
N LYS A 146 19.05 -3.68 4.58
CA LYS A 146 19.58 -3.33 3.25
C LYS A 146 19.22 -4.38 2.20
N TYR A 147 19.25 -5.66 2.55
CA TYR A 147 18.92 -6.76 1.64
C TYR A 147 17.44 -6.73 1.26
N PHE A 148 16.54 -6.60 2.24
CA PHE A 148 15.10 -6.51 1.96
C PHE A 148 14.75 -5.28 1.13
N SER A 149 15.35 -4.12 1.44
CA SER A 149 15.09 -2.88 0.72
C SER A 149 15.64 -2.87 -0.71
N LYS A 150 16.86 -3.41 -0.94
CA LYS A 150 17.54 -3.31 -2.24
C LYS A 150 17.37 -4.54 -3.13
N THR A 151 17.02 -5.69 -2.57
CA THR A 151 17.02 -6.97 -3.31
C THR A 151 15.67 -7.67 -3.20
N ALA A 152 15.25 -8.09 -2.00
CA ALA A 152 14.09 -8.96 -1.86
C ALA A 152 12.76 -8.29 -2.31
N ILE A 153 12.48 -7.07 -1.85
CA ILE A 153 11.26 -6.35 -2.21
C ILE A 153 11.21 -5.98 -3.70
N PRO A 154 12.29 -5.43 -4.32
CA PRO A 154 12.30 -5.22 -5.77
C PRO A 154 12.11 -6.48 -6.60
N ASN A 155 12.68 -7.61 -6.18
CA ASN A 155 12.54 -8.88 -6.88
C ASN A 155 11.10 -9.39 -6.81
N LEU A 156 10.50 -9.40 -5.61
CA LEU A 156 9.10 -9.78 -5.41
C LEU A 156 8.14 -8.88 -6.21
N PHE A 157 8.40 -7.56 -6.23
CA PHE A 157 7.65 -6.61 -7.06
C PHE A 157 7.72 -6.98 -8.54
N ASN A 158 8.92 -7.25 -9.06
CA ASN A 158 9.09 -7.61 -10.46
C ASN A 158 8.42 -8.94 -10.82
N GLU A 159 8.46 -9.91 -9.91
CA GLU A 159 7.81 -11.22 -10.06
C GLU A 159 6.29 -11.09 -10.12
N VAL A 160 5.68 -10.48 -9.10
CA VAL A 160 4.22 -10.27 -9.03
C VAL A 160 3.75 -9.43 -10.21
N ARG A 161 4.49 -8.36 -10.55
CA ARG A 161 4.21 -7.56 -11.75
C ARG A 161 4.30 -8.39 -13.02
N SER A 162 5.29 -9.27 -13.15
CA SER A 162 5.42 -10.13 -14.33
C SER A 162 4.30 -11.15 -14.42
N ASN A 163 3.84 -11.71 -13.30
CA ASN A 163 2.76 -12.68 -13.28
C ASN A 163 1.42 -12.03 -13.62
N ILE A 164 1.12 -10.88 -13.01
CA ILE A 164 -0.05 -10.07 -13.38
C ILE A 164 0.03 -9.66 -14.86
N MET A 165 1.21 -9.26 -15.35
CA MET A 165 1.40 -8.95 -16.76
C MET A 165 1.20 -10.16 -17.68
N LYS A 166 1.44 -11.38 -17.21
CA LYS A 166 1.19 -12.63 -17.96
C LYS A 166 -0.27 -13.06 -17.90
N GLU A 167 -0.95 -12.88 -16.77
CA GLU A 167 -2.39 -13.14 -16.64
C GLU A 167 -3.21 -12.12 -17.43
N LEU A 168 -2.78 -10.86 -17.42
CA LEU A 168 -3.32 -9.81 -18.31
C LEU A 168 -2.92 -10.03 -19.78
N ALA A 169 -1.95 -10.90 -20.09
CA ALA A 169 -1.53 -11.22 -21.46
C ALA A 169 -2.44 -12.24 -22.17
N ILE A 170 -3.60 -12.59 -21.60
CA ILE A 170 -4.63 -13.33 -22.32
C ILE A 170 -5.37 -12.44 -23.35
N ASN A 171 -5.23 -11.11 -23.32
CA ASN A 171 -5.75 -10.23 -24.37
C ASN A 171 -4.70 -9.93 -25.46
N ASN A 172 -4.41 -10.96 -26.25
CA ASN A 172 -3.38 -10.92 -27.29
C ASN A 172 -3.93 -10.32 -28.60
N SER A 173 -4.14 -9.00 -28.60
CA SER A 173 -4.19 -8.17 -29.83
C SER A 173 -3.24 -6.96 -29.78
N LEU A 174 -2.67 -6.65 -28.61
CA LEU A 174 -1.89 -5.42 -28.37
C LEU A 174 -0.36 -5.61 -28.33
N ALA A 175 0.16 -6.83 -28.47
CA ALA A 175 1.58 -7.12 -28.26
C ALA A 175 2.53 -6.38 -29.23
N GLN A 176 2.14 -6.21 -30.50
CA GLN A 176 2.95 -5.49 -31.49
C GLN A 176 2.87 -3.96 -31.31
N GLN A 177 1.74 -3.45 -30.82
CA GLN A 177 1.56 -2.04 -30.47
C GLN A 177 2.32 -1.68 -29.19
N ARG A 178 2.37 -2.60 -28.21
CA ARG A 178 3.04 -2.39 -26.92
C ARG A 178 4.52 -2.04 -27.04
N ALA A 179 5.26 -2.71 -27.93
CA ALA A 179 6.68 -2.42 -28.13
C ALA A 179 6.90 -1.01 -28.73
N SER A 180 6.04 -0.59 -29.66
CA SER A 180 6.08 0.74 -30.26
C SER A 180 5.72 1.82 -29.23
N THR A 181 4.66 1.59 -28.46
CA THR A 181 4.20 2.47 -27.38
C THR A 181 5.23 2.59 -26.25
N ASP A 182 5.84 1.48 -25.81
CA ASP A 182 6.89 1.48 -24.77
C ASP A 182 8.15 2.24 -25.23
N ARG A 183 8.52 2.08 -26.51
CA ARG A 183 9.60 2.86 -27.13
C ARG A 183 9.27 4.35 -27.13
N ALA A 184 8.10 4.75 -27.65
CA ALA A 184 7.69 6.15 -27.73
C ALA A 184 7.70 6.83 -26.35
N PHE A 185 7.15 6.15 -25.33
CA PHE A 185 7.23 6.63 -23.94
C PHE A 185 8.66 6.68 -23.39
N GLY A 186 9.51 5.72 -23.76
CA GLY A 186 10.93 5.71 -23.42
C GLY A 186 11.66 6.94 -23.97
N VAL A 187 11.41 7.29 -25.23
CA VAL A 187 11.96 8.50 -25.87
C VAL A 187 11.44 9.75 -25.17
N CYS A 188 10.14 9.83 -24.86
CA CYS A 188 9.55 10.95 -24.11
C CYS A 188 10.27 11.23 -22.77
N ARG A 189 10.51 10.17 -21.98
CA ARG A 189 11.28 10.27 -20.73
C ARG A 189 12.72 10.72 -20.97
N ALA A 190 13.37 10.20 -22.01
CA ALA A 190 14.74 10.58 -22.36
C ALA A 190 14.83 12.06 -22.77
N VAL A 191 13.85 12.56 -23.56
CA VAL A 191 13.72 13.97 -23.91
C VAL A 191 13.60 14.80 -22.65
N ASN A 192 12.65 14.50 -21.76
CA ASN A 192 12.50 15.28 -20.54
C ASN A 192 13.76 15.25 -19.63
N THR A 193 14.41 14.09 -19.54
CA THR A 193 15.69 13.94 -18.82
C THR A 193 16.78 14.85 -19.41
N ALA A 194 16.83 14.97 -20.74
CA ALA A 194 17.81 15.84 -21.41
C ALA A 194 17.61 17.33 -21.07
N PHE A 195 16.37 17.80 -20.92
CA PHE A 195 16.06 19.18 -20.54
C PHE A 195 16.20 19.44 -19.04
N SER A 196 15.66 18.56 -18.19
CA SER A 196 15.70 18.73 -16.73
C SER A 196 17.13 18.86 -16.18
N HIS A 197 18.08 18.08 -16.71
CA HIS A 197 19.48 18.12 -16.29
C HIS A 197 20.33 19.23 -16.96
N SER A 198 19.77 20.01 -17.88
CA SER A 198 20.51 21.07 -18.59
C SER A 198 19.81 22.41 -18.45
N TRP A 199 20.36 23.29 -17.61
CA TRP A 199 19.89 24.67 -17.50
C TRP A 199 19.90 25.39 -18.86
N LEU A 200 20.94 25.16 -19.67
CA LEU A 200 21.04 25.79 -20.99
C LEU A 200 19.87 25.37 -21.88
N ARG A 201 19.54 24.07 -21.94
CA ARG A 201 18.40 23.59 -22.75
C ARG A 201 17.08 24.12 -22.24
N ARG A 202 16.87 24.25 -20.93
CA ARG A 202 15.66 24.88 -20.38
C ARG A 202 15.52 26.33 -20.80
N ARG A 203 16.62 27.09 -20.75
CA ARG A 203 16.62 28.49 -21.18
C ARG A 203 16.35 28.63 -22.68
N GLU A 204 17.00 27.82 -23.51
CA GLU A 204 16.77 27.86 -24.96
C GLU A 204 15.38 27.32 -25.33
N LEU A 205 14.80 26.39 -24.55
CA LEU A 205 13.40 25.97 -24.70
C LEU A 205 12.45 27.13 -24.47
N GLN A 206 12.65 27.90 -23.40
CA GLN A 206 11.81 29.06 -23.11
C GLN A 206 11.90 30.13 -24.21
N LYS A 207 13.10 30.40 -24.74
CA LYS A 207 13.24 31.30 -25.90
C LYS A 207 12.53 30.76 -27.13
N ALA A 208 12.69 29.48 -27.42
CA ALA A 208 12.01 28.83 -28.54
C ALA A 208 10.48 28.89 -28.40
N GLN A 209 9.95 28.73 -27.17
CA GLN A 209 8.53 28.88 -26.87
C GLN A 209 8.03 30.30 -27.17
N VAL A 210 8.73 31.33 -26.69
CA VAL A 210 8.39 32.74 -26.95
C VAL A 210 8.45 33.07 -28.45
N GLU A 211 9.50 32.64 -29.14
CA GLU A 211 9.66 32.87 -30.59
C GLU A 211 8.55 32.21 -31.42
N MET A 212 8.09 31.02 -31.02
CA MET A 212 7.06 30.25 -31.72
C MET A 212 5.64 30.50 -31.18
N LYS A 213 5.47 31.45 -30.25
CA LYS A 213 4.18 31.74 -29.59
C LYS A 213 3.53 30.51 -28.94
N LEU A 214 4.34 29.59 -28.43
CA LEU A 214 3.89 28.43 -27.67
C LEU A 214 3.79 28.79 -26.18
N PRO A 215 2.92 28.11 -25.42
CA PRO A 215 2.88 28.26 -23.96
C PRO A 215 4.25 27.98 -23.32
N GLU A 216 4.65 28.80 -22.35
CA GLU A 216 5.93 28.68 -21.63
C GLU A 216 5.90 27.58 -20.56
N HIS A 217 5.66 26.35 -20.98
CA HIS A 217 5.51 25.22 -20.08
C HIS A 217 6.81 24.42 -19.92
N SER A 218 7.08 23.98 -18.69
CA SER A 218 8.12 22.99 -18.43
C SER A 218 7.66 21.59 -18.85
N LEU A 219 8.60 20.78 -19.34
CA LEU A 219 8.35 19.37 -19.65
C LEU A 219 8.06 18.54 -18.38
N ILE A 220 7.15 17.58 -18.51
CA ILE A 220 6.62 16.76 -17.41
C ILE A 220 7.13 15.33 -17.56
N THR A 221 7.54 14.67 -16.47
CA THR A 221 7.85 13.22 -16.47
C THR A 221 6.64 12.44 -16.00
N ASP A 222 6.37 11.30 -16.63
CA ASP A 222 5.37 10.36 -16.13
C ASP A 222 5.74 9.81 -14.75
N CYS A 223 4.71 9.61 -13.92
CA CYS A 223 4.82 9.06 -12.59
C CYS A 223 3.95 7.81 -12.52
N ALA A 224 4.56 6.65 -12.28
CA ALA A 224 3.86 5.37 -12.27
C ALA A 224 2.67 5.31 -11.29
N THR A 225 2.65 6.15 -10.26
CA THR A 225 1.59 6.20 -9.25
C THR A 225 0.55 7.29 -9.45
N ARG A 226 0.69 8.12 -10.50
CA ARG A 226 -0.31 9.14 -10.84
C ARG A 226 -0.95 8.77 -12.17
N TRP A 227 -2.19 8.31 -12.10
CA TRP A 227 -3.00 7.81 -13.22
C TRP A 227 -2.90 8.67 -14.50
N GLY A 228 -3.06 9.98 -14.41
CA GLY A 228 -3.04 10.88 -15.58
C GLY A 228 -1.64 11.33 -16.06
N SER A 229 -0.56 11.04 -15.32
CA SER A 229 0.76 11.64 -15.59
C SER A 229 1.39 11.23 -16.92
N LYS A 230 1.05 10.04 -17.44
CA LYS A 230 1.50 9.59 -18.76
C LYS A 230 0.86 10.42 -19.86
N GLN A 231 -0.46 10.59 -19.82
CA GLN A 231 -1.19 11.39 -20.80
C GLN A 231 -0.71 12.85 -20.74
N GLN A 232 -0.55 13.43 -19.56
CA GLN A 232 -0.01 14.79 -19.39
C GLN A 232 1.41 14.97 -19.97
N MET A 233 2.29 13.96 -19.80
CA MET A 233 3.62 13.98 -20.42
C MET A 233 3.52 13.96 -21.95
N VAL A 234 2.65 13.12 -22.50
CA VAL A 234 2.44 13.02 -23.95
C VAL A 234 1.90 14.33 -24.51
N GLU A 235 0.82 14.86 -23.93
CA GLU A 235 0.22 16.13 -24.32
C GLU A 235 1.25 17.27 -24.30
N ARG A 236 2.06 17.35 -23.23
CA ARG A 236 3.12 18.36 -23.13
C ARG A 236 4.19 18.20 -24.21
N ILE A 237 4.55 16.98 -24.57
CA ILE A 237 5.55 16.73 -25.62
C ILE A 237 5.01 17.05 -27.01
N LEU A 238 3.75 16.71 -27.28
CA LEU A 238 3.07 17.06 -28.53
C LEU A 238 2.93 18.59 -28.66
N GLU A 239 2.53 19.29 -27.58
CA GLU A 239 2.45 20.76 -27.54
C GLU A 239 3.82 21.42 -27.82
N GLN A 240 4.90 20.86 -27.27
CA GLN A 240 6.23 21.46 -27.28
C GLN A 240 7.15 20.88 -28.37
N GLU A 241 6.61 20.09 -29.29
CA GLU A 241 7.38 19.33 -30.28
C GLU A 241 8.33 20.22 -31.10
N GLN A 242 7.80 21.32 -31.64
CA GLN A 242 8.57 22.24 -32.48
C GLN A 242 9.69 22.94 -31.70
N ALA A 243 9.40 23.33 -30.45
CA ALA A 243 10.38 23.91 -29.53
C ALA A 243 11.51 22.93 -29.19
N ILE A 244 11.16 21.68 -28.89
CA ILE A 244 12.13 20.61 -28.61
C ILE A 244 13.03 20.36 -29.80
N LYS A 245 12.46 20.20 -31.00
CA LYS A 245 13.22 19.98 -32.25
C LYS A 245 14.18 21.12 -32.55
N ARG A 246 13.76 22.38 -32.37
CA ARG A 246 14.62 23.57 -32.56
C ARG A 246 15.81 23.56 -31.60
N VAL A 247 15.58 23.31 -30.31
CA VAL A 247 16.65 23.28 -29.31
C VAL A 247 17.65 22.15 -29.59
N PHE A 248 17.17 20.95 -29.95
CA PHE A 248 18.05 19.84 -30.29
C PHE A 248 18.83 20.04 -31.59
N ALA A 249 18.26 20.72 -32.58
CA ALA A 249 18.97 21.06 -33.82
C ALA A 249 20.13 22.05 -33.58
N GLN A 250 20.00 22.93 -32.57
CA GLN A 250 21.01 23.93 -32.23
C GLN A 250 22.05 23.42 -31.21
N ASP A 251 21.80 22.27 -30.58
CA ASP A 251 22.68 21.72 -29.55
C ASP A 251 23.91 21.04 -30.18
N LYS A 252 25.10 21.64 -29.95
CA LYS A 252 26.40 21.15 -30.45
C LYS A 252 27.03 20.07 -29.56
N SER A 253 26.30 19.55 -28.57
CA SER A 253 26.77 18.49 -27.67
C SER A 253 27.19 17.23 -28.45
N ARG A 254 28.33 16.63 -28.05
CA ARG A 254 28.82 15.35 -28.60
C ARG A 254 27.98 14.13 -28.19
N ARG A 255 27.08 14.27 -27.21
CA ARG A 255 26.23 13.16 -26.75
C ARG A 255 25.05 12.97 -27.70
N PRO A 256 24.71 11.72 -28.06
CA PRO A 256 23.51 11.45 -28.86
C PRO A 256 22.27 11.94 -28.11
N LEU A 257 21.49 12.79 -28.78
CA LEU A 257 20.23 13.31 -28.26
C LEU A 257 19.08 12.35 -28.60
N PRO A 258 18.09 12.19 -27.72
CA PRO A 258 16.90 11.40 -28.03
C PRO A 258 16.15 12.09 -29.17
N GLN A 259 15.82 11.34 -30.22
CA GLN A 259 15.08 11.84 -31.37
C GLN A 259 13.70 11.20 -31.40
N LEU A 260 12.66 12.03 -31.41
CA LEU A 260 11.29 11.61 -31.67
C LEU A 260 11.17 11.35 -33.18
N THR A 261 11.01 10.09 -33.56
CA THR A 261 10.76 9.75 -34.96
C THR A 261 9.30 10.05 -35.30
N TRP A 262 9.00 10.19 -36.60
CA TRP A 262 7.62 10.38 -37.04
C TRP A 262 6.70 9.23 -36.59
N GLN A 263 7.20 8.00 -36.56
CA GLN A 263 6.46 6.85 -36.02
C GLN A 263 6.15 7.00 -34.53
N ASP A 264 7.11 7.49 -33.74
CA ASP A 264 6.89 7.75 -32.30
C ASP A 264 5.81 8.84 -32.14
N MET A 265 5.83 9.89 -32.97
CA MET A 265 4.83 10.97 -32.95
C MET A 265 3.42 10.45 -33.26
N THR A 266 3.24 9.67 -34.33
CA THR A 266 1.93 9.09 -34.68
C THR A 266 1.36 8.21 -33.57
N VAL A 267 2.23 7.44 -32.88
CA VAL A 267 1.81 6.63 -31.72
C VAL A 267 1.38 7.52 -30.56
N LEU A 268 2.15 8.57 -30.25
CA LEU A 268 1.83 9.51 -29.18
C LEU A 268 0.52 10.25 -29.44
N GLU A 269 0.29 10.71 -30.67
CA GLU A 269 -0.97 11.31 -31.11
C GLU A 269 -2.15 10.34 -30.94
N SER A 270 -1.99 9.09 -31.41
CA SER A 270 -3.04 8.06 -31.28
C SER A 270 -3.39 7.78 -29.81
N VAL A 271 -2.36 7.66 -28.96
CA VAL A 271 -2.54 7.45 -27.51
C VAL A 271 -3.18 8.66 -26.85
N ASN A 272 -2.77 9.88 -27.23
CA ASN A 272 -3.34 11.10 -26.68
C ASN A 272 -4.80 11.26 -27.08
N ASN A 273 -5.16 10.98 -28.33
CA ASN A 273 -6.54 11.07 -28.80
C ASN A 273 -7.49 10.12 -28.04
N ALA A 274 -7.03 8.93 -27.67
CA ALA A 274 -7.82 8.00 -26.86
C ALA A 274 -7.88 8.40 -25.36
N LEU A 275 -6.77 8.84 -24.78
CA LEU A 275 -6.67 9.07 -23.33
C LEU A 275 -7.04 10.49 -22.89
N LYS A 276 -6.88 11.50 -23.75
CA LYS A 276 -7.11 12.90 -23.42
C LYS A 276 -8.55 13.16 -22.94
N PRO A 277 -9.61 12.67 -23.62
CA PRO A 277 -10.96 12.85 -23.13
C PRO A 277 -11.11 12.29 -21.72
N VAL A 278 -10.72 11.02 -21.51
CA VAL A 278 -10.81 10.35 -20.20
C VAL A 278 -10.06 11.11 -19.11
N ALA A 279 -8.89 11.67 -19.42
CA ALA A 279 -8.11 12.49 -18.50
C ALA A 279 -8.86 13.78 -18.12
N ASP A 280 -9.42 14.50 -19.11
CA ASP A 280 -10.18 15.71 -18.89
C ASP A 280 -11.44 15.46 -18.04
N PHE A 281 -12.20 14.39 -18.34
CA PHE A 281 -13.35 13.97 -17.53
C PHE A 281 -12.94 13.66 -16.09
N THR A 282 -11.81 12.98 -15.90
CA THR A 282 -11.30 12.63 -14.57
C THR A 282 -10.89 13.89 -13.79
N ASP A 283 -10.25 14.85 -14.45
CA ASP A 283 -9.83 16.11 -13.83
C ASP A 283 -11.04 16.96 -13.42
N ILE A 284 -12.11 16.99 -14.22
CA ILE A 284 -13.39 17.62 -13.86
C ILE A 284 -14.02 16.90 -12.66
N LEU A 285 -14.16 15.57 -12.70
CA LEU A 285 -14.76 14.83 -11.58
C LEU A 285 -13.93 14.88 -10.28
N SER A 286 -12.67 15.32 -10.37
CA SER A 286 -11.77 15.52 -9.24
C SER A 286 -11.89 16.90 -8.57
N GLY A 287 -12.86 17.72 -9.01
CA GLY A 287 -13.22 18.98 -8.35
C GLY A 287 -13.76 18.77 -6.93
N GLU A 288 -13.47 19.71 -6.04
CA GLU A 288 -13.95 19.72 -4.64
C GLU A 288 -14.89 20.90 -4.32
N ASN A 289 -14.97 21.88 -5.21
CA ASN A 289 -15.75 23.11 -5.01
C ASN A 289 -17.16 23.03 -5.61
N TYR A 290 -17.52 21.90 -6.21
CA TYR A 290 -18.82 21.66 -6.85
C TYR A 290 -19.22 20.19 -6.72
N VAL A 291 -20.51 19.91 -6.92
CA VAL A 291 -21.06 18.56 -6.85
C VAL A 291 -20.60 17.74 -8.04
N THR A 292 -19.91 16.62 -7.79
CA THR A 292 -19.35 15.75 -8.85
C THR A 292 -20.10 14.44 -9.04
N VAL A 293 -20.66 13.85 -7.98
CA VAL A 293 -21.31 12.52 -8.06
C VAL A 293 -22.55 12.50 -8.95
N SER A 294 -23.34 13.58 -8.95
CA SER A 294 -24.54 13.69 -9.78
C SER A 294 -24.23 13.86 -11.26
N SER A 295 -23.08 14.43 -11.59
CA SER A 295 -22.60 14.58 -12.96
C SER A 295 -22.03 13.28 -13.52
N LEU A 296 -21.82 12.25 -12.70
CA LEU A 296 -21.18 11.00 -13.14
C LEU A 296 -22.00 10.29 -14.24
N LEU A 297 -23.32 10.15 -14.10
CA LEU A 297 -24.14 9.49 -15.12
C LEU A 297 -24.18 10.25 -16.46
N PRO A 298 -24.45 11.57 -16.49
CA PRO A 298 -24.33 12.38 -17.71
C PRO A 298 -22.93 12.28 -18.36
N MET A 299 -21.89 12.31 -17.54
CA MET A 299 -20.50 12.26 -18.00
C MET A 299 -20.12 10.90 -18.58
N LEU A 300 -20.63 9.80 -17.99
CA LEU A 300 -20.44 8.46 -18.54
C LEU A 300 -21.11 8.33 -19.92
N ALA A 301 -22.37 8.77 -20.05
CA ALA A 301 -23.07 8.73 -21.33
C ALA A 301 -22.37 9.59 -22.41
N HIS A 302 -21.85 10.76 -22.02
CA HIS A 302 -21.09 11.59 -22.93
C HIS A 302 -19.74 10.97 -23.31
N LEU A 303 -19.04 10.36 -22.35
CA LEU A 303 -17.75 9.70 -22.59
C LEU A 303 -17.93 8.45 -23.48
N GLU A 304 -19.02 7.72 -23.33
CA GLU A 304 -19.40 6.62 -24.24
C GLU A 304 -19.47 7.12 -25.70
N GLY A 305 -20.13 8.26 -25.94
CA GLY A 305 -20.18 8.87 -27.28
C GLY A 305 -18.83 9.36 -27.79
N VAL A 306 -17.96 9.90 -26.92
CA VAL A 306 -16.62 10.37 -27.32
C VAL A 306 -15.67 9.21 -27.65
N LEU A 307 -15.83 8.08 -26.95
CA LEU A 307 -15.04 6.88 -27.16
C LEU A 307 -15.60 5.95 -28.25
N GLU A 308 -16.70 6.31 -28.90
CA GLU A 308 -17.18 5.58 -30.06
C GLU A 308 -16.14 5.61 -31.20
N GLU A 309 -16.07 4.51 -31.97
CA GLU A 309 -15.11 4.38 -33.08
C GLU A 309 -15.44 5.41 -34.18
N SER A 310 -14.48 6.29 -34.48
CA SER A 310 -14.57 7.26 -35.56
C SER A 310 -13.87 6.74 -36.82
N VAL A 311 -14.32 7.20 -37.99
CA VAL A 311 -13.70 6.89 -39.29
C VAL A 311 -12.25 7.42 -39.37
N ASP A 312 -11.95 8.49 -38.62
CA ASP A 312 -10.63 9.11 -38.57
C ASP A 312 -9.70 8.46 -37.54
N ASP A 313 -10.19 7.48 -36.75
CA ASP A 313 -9.38 6.85 -35.72
C ASP A 313 -8.30 5.94 -36.34
N SER A 314 -7.07 6.11 -35.85
CA SER A 314 -6.03 5.12 -36.13
C SER A 314 -6.43 3.78 -35.50
N LYS A 315 -5.95 2.66 -36.06
CA LYS A 315 -6.20 1.33 -35.49
C LYS A 315 -5.83 1.26 -33.99
N LEU A 316 -4.75 1.93 -33.60
CA LEU A 316 -4.33 2.01 -32.20
C LEU A 316 -5.34 2.81 -31.35
N THR A 317 -5.83 3.94 -31.85
CA THR A 317 -6.84 4.76 -31.15
C THR A 317 -8.14 3.97 -30.97
N ALA A 318 -8.65 3.33 -32.02
CA ALA A 318 -9.87 2.51 -31.96
C ALA A 318 -9.73 1.34 -30.98
N ASP A 319 -8.61 0.61 -31.05
CA ASP A 319 -8.32 -0.50 -30.12
C ASP A 319 -8.25 -0.01 -28.67
N LEU A 320 -7.65 1.16 -28.41
CA LEU A 320 -7.59 1.76 -27.08
C LEU A 320 -8.97 2.21 -26.58
N LYS A 321 -9.74 2.90 -27.42
CA LYS A 321 -11.11 3.34 -27.11
C LYS A 321 -12.00 2.16 -26.72
N ARG A 322 -11.99 1.08 -27.51
CA ARG A 322 -12.74 -0.15 -27.23
C ARG A 322 -12.36 -0.78 -25.89
N VAL A 323 -11.06 -0.90 -25.61
CA VAL A 323 -10.58 -1.45 -24.32
C VAL A 323 -11.01 -0.56 -23.15
N ILE A 324 -10.98 0.77 -23.30
CA ILE A 324 -11.43 1.69 -22.26
C ILE A 324 -12.92 1.50 -21.99
N LEU A 325 -13.74 1.45 -23.04
CA LEU A 325 -15.19 1.24 -22.93
C LEU A 325 -15.53 -0.08 -22.22
N GLU A 326 -14.93 -1.20 -22.65
CA GLU A 326 -15.14 -2.52 -22.02
C GLU A 326 -14.78 -2.49 -20.52
N GLN A 327 -13.68 -1.83 -20.15
CA GLN A 327 -13.28 -1.71 -18.74
C GLN A 327 -14.19 -0.79 -17.94
N MET A 328 -14.76 0.22 -18.57
CA MET A 328 -15.71 1.14 -17.93
C MET A 328 -17.05 0.44 -17.67
N GLU A 329 -17.61 -0.24 -18.68
CA GLU A 329 -18.85 -1.01 -18.54
C GLU A 329 -18.73 -2.08 -17.43
N GLY A 330 -17.59 -2.77 -17.37
CA GLY A 330 -17.34 -3.76 -16.32
C GLY A 330 -17.25 -3.18 -14.90
N ARG A 331 -16.87 -1.91 -14.73
CA ARG A 331 -16.70 -1.27 -13.41
C ARG A 331 -17.93 -0.49 -12.97
N TYR A 332 -18.56 0.25 -13.89
CA TYR A 332 -19.77 1.04 -13.63
C TYR A 332 -21.06 0.24 -13.87
N GLY A 333 -20.94 -1.02 -14.29
CA GLY A 333 -22.03 -1.99 -14.37
C GLY A 333 -22.55 -2.50 -13.01
N ASP A 334 -21.84 -2.23 -11.92
CA ASP A 334 -22.28 -2.64 -10.58
C ASP A 334 -23.58 -1.94 -10.16
N ASP A 335 -24.58 -2.74 -9.79
CA ASP A 335 -25.92 -2.29 -9.44
C ASP A 335 -25.94 -1.32 -8.24
N THR A 336 -25.01 -1.47 -7.29
CA THR A 336 -24.91 -0.54 -6.15
C THR A 336 -24.41 0.83 -6.59
N ILE A 337 -23.39 0.87 -7.45
CA ILE A 337 -22.85 2.11 -8.01
C ILE A 337 -23.92 2.80 -8.87
N GLN A 338 -24.63 2.04 -9.72
CA GLN A 338 -25.69 2.58 -10.56
C GLN A 338 -26.84 3.17 -9.75
N ARG A 339 -27.35 2.45 -8.73
CA ARG A 339 -28.41 2.98 -7.85
C ARG A 339 -27.99 4.29 -7.18
N MET A 340 -26.79 4.33 -6.61
CA MET A 340 -26.27 5.53 -5.94
C MET A 340 -26.16 6.70 -6.92
N THR A 341 -25.60 6.46 -8.10
CA THR A 341 -25.40 7.50 -9.13
C THR A 341 -26.73 8.01 -9.67
N ARG A 342 -27.70 7.12 -9.93
CA ARG A 342 -29.06 7.47 -10.36
C ARG A 342 -29.77 8.34 -9.32
N LYS A 343 -29.68 7.98 -8.03
CA LYS A 343 -30.25 8.79 -6.94
C LYS A 343 -29.64 10.18 -6.89
N ALA A 344 -28.31 10.28 -6.96
CA ALA A 344 -27.62 11.58 -6.96
C ALA A 344 -27.98 12.44 -8.19
N THR A 345 -28.09 11.82 -9.37
CA THR A 345 -28.44 12.50 -10.63
C THR A 345 -29.88 13.02 -10.59
N LEU A 346 -30.82 12.24 -10.04
CA LEU A 346 -32.22 12.63 -9.93
C LEU A 346 -32.41 13.79 -8.93
N LEU A 347 -31.67 13.78 -7.83
CA LEU A 347 -31.66 14.83 -6.80
C LEU A 347 -30.88 16.09 -7.23
N ASP A 348 -30.22 16.08 -8.39
CA ASP A 348 -29.57 17.27 -8.93
C ASP A 348 -30.57 18.08 -9.78
N PRO A 349 -30.87 19.34 -9.41
CA PRO A 349 -31.81 20.18 -10.14
C PRO A 349 -31.37 20.52 -11.57
N ARG A 350 -30.10 20.28 -11.95
CA ARG A 350 -29.60 20.44 -13.33
C ARG A 350 -30.08 19.32 -14.25
N TYR A 351 -30.15 18.08 -13.75
CA TYR A 351 -30.43 16.90 -14.58
C TYR A 351 -31.83 16.34 -14.38
N ARG A 352 -32.31 16.25 -13.12
CA ARG A 352 -33.67 15.81 -12.76
C ARG A 352 -34.12 14.49 -13.44
N GLY A 353 -33.16 13.61 -13.76
CA GLY A 353 -33.43 12.33 -14.40
C GLY A 353 -33.46 12.32 -15.94
N ASP A 354 -33.05 13.40 -16.61
CA ASP A 354 -33.01 13.48 -18.10
C ASP A 354 -32.13 12.39 -18.74
N HIS A 355 -31.05 12.01 -18.06
CA HIS A 355 -30.11 10.96 -18.51
C HIS A 355 -30.51 9.53 -18.10
N MET A 356 -31.77 9.31 -17.69
CA MET A 356 -32.25 8.01 -17.22
C MET A 356 -33.36 7.46 -18.11
N LYS A 357 -33.32 6.14 -18.36
CA LYS A 357 -34.42 5.48 -19.07
C LYS A 357 -35.69 5.51 -18.21
N PRO A 358 -36.90 5.60 -18.81
CA PRO A 358 -38.17 5.63 -18.06
C PRO A 358 -38.35 4.55 -16.97
N PRO A 359 -38.00 3.26 -17.17
CA PRO A 359 -38.13 2.26 -16.11
C PRO A 359 -37.17 2.50 -14.93
N GLU A 360 -35.96 2.97 -15.21
CA GLU A 360 -34.94 3.27 -14.21
C GLU A 360 -35.34 4.49 -13.37
N LEU A 361 -35.92 5.50 -14.04
CA LEU A 361 -36.47 6.69 -13.40
C LEU A 361 -37.58 6.34 -12.42
N HIS A 362 -38.52 5.47 -12.82
CA HIS A 362 -39.60 5.03 -11.95
C HIS A 362 -39.07 4.27 -10.73
N SER A 363 -38.13 3.32 -10.92
CA SER A 363 -37.52 2.58 -9.81
C SER A 363 -36.81 3.51 -8.84
N THR A 364 -36.01 4.44 -9.36
CA THR A 364 -35.24 5.39 -8.55
C THR A 364 -36.16 6.35 -7.79
N LYS A 365 -37.25 6.80 -8.41
CA LYS A 365 -38.29 7.60 -7.75
C LYS A 365 -38.86 6.85 -6.55
N SER A 366 -39.29 5.61 -6.73
CA SER A 366 -39.84 4.78 -5.65
C SER A 366 -38.83 4.59 -4.52
N GLU A 367 -37.57 4.29 -4.84
CA GLU A 367 -36.52 4.11 -3.84
C GLU A 367 -36.25 5.38 -3.02
N ILE A 368 -36.21 6.55 -3.66
CA ILE A 368 -36.03 7.84 -2.96
C ILE A 368 -37.24 8.11 -2.07
N MET A 369 -38.45 7.87 -2.55
CA MET A 369 -39.66 8.06 -1.77
C MET A 369 -39.68 7.17 -0.51
N GLU A 370 -39.38 5.88 -0.66
CA GLU A 370 -39.28 4.95 0.47
C GLU A 370 -38.20 5.36 1.47
N GLU A 371 -37.01 5.77 0.99
CA GLU A 371 -35.93 6.22 1.85
C GLU A 371 -36.28 7.51 2.60
N THR A 372 -36.98 8.43 1.94
CA THR A 372 -37.46 9.67 2.54
C THR A 372 -38.44 9.39 3.68
N VAL A 373 -39.44 8.53 3.44
CA VAL A 373 -40.43 8.14 4.45
C VAL A 373 -39.75 7.47 5.64
N ARG A 374 -38.79 6.57 5.39
CA ARG A 374 -37.98 5.96 6.47
C ARG A 374 -37.20 7.00 7.29
N GLU A 375 -36.63 8.02 6.65
CA GLU A 375 -35.93 9.09 7.38
C GLU A 375 -36.87 9.96 8.21
N ILE A 376 -38.13 10.13 7.78
CA ILE A 376 -39.17 10.83 8.54
C ILE A 376 -39.53 10.00 9.79
N ASP A 377 -39.80 8.70 9.63
CA ASP A 377 -40.16 7.78 10.72
C ASP A 377 -39.07 7.72 11.81
N LEU A 378 -37.80 7.69 11.39
CA LEU A 378 -36.66 7.67 12.31
C LEU A 378 -36.44 9.01 13.03
N SER A 379 -36.98 10.11 12.50
CA SER A 379 -36.87 11.45 13.10
C SER A 379 -37.97 11.76 14.12
N LEU A 380 -38.97 10.90 14.26
CA LEU A 380 -39.98 11.00 15.32
C LEU A 380 -39.38 10.61 16.69
N PRO A 381 -39.65 11.36 17.77
CA PRO A 381 -39.22 10.96 19.11
C PRO A 381 -39.82 9.59 19.48
N ARG A 382 -38.98 8.59 19.78
CA ARG A 382 -39.44 7.33 20.37
C ARG A 382 -40.19 7.65 21.68
N PRO A 383 -41.40 7.11 21.92
CA PRO A 383 -42.02 7.21 23.22
C PRO A 383 -41.17 6.44 24.22
N THR A 384 -40.44 7.14 25.07
CA THR A 384 -39.82 6.54 26.25
C THR A 384 -40.94 6.07 27.19
N PRO A 385 -40.93 4.83 27.69
CA PRO A 385 -41.86 4.40 28.72
C PRO A 385 -41.55 5.23 29.97
N GLY A 386 -42.46 6.12 30.35
CA GLY A 386 -42.33 6.91 31.58
C GLY A 386 -42.43 5.99 32.81
N PRO A 387 -41.69 6.26 33.89
CA PRO A 387 -42.01 5.70 35.18
C PRO A 387 -43.03 6.60 35.88
N SER A 388 -44.20 6.03 36.16
CA SER A 388 -45.17 6.54 37.13
C SER A 388 -44.56 6.45 38.53
N HIS A 389 -44.56 7.55 39.30
CA HIS A 389 -45.20 7.63 40.62
C HIS A 389 -45.01 9.02 41.27
N ALA A 390 -46.16 9.64 41.55
CA ALA A 390 -46.59 10.34 42.76
C ALA A 390 -45.65 11.32 43.50
N GLY A 391 -46.19 12.52 43.75
CA GLY A 391 -45.75 13.48 44.77
C GLY A 391 -46.48 14.80 44.60
N GLU A 392 -47.62 14.93 45.26
CA GLU A 392 -48.36 16.19 45.47
C GLU A 392 -47.49 17.21 46.24
N ASP A 393 -47.63 18.50 45.94
CA ASP A 393 -47.98 19.51 46.94
C ASP A 393 -48.32 20.87 46.29
N VAL A 394 -49.28 21.52 46.94
CA VAL A 394 -50.06 22.70 46.57
C VAL A 394 -49.36 23.98 47.04
N GLU A 395 -49.43 25.08 46.28
CA GLU A 395 -49.77 26.42 46.79
C GLU A 395 -50.04 27.43 45.64
N GLU A 396 -51.08 28.23 45.83
CA GLU A 396 -51.68 29.17 44.87
C GLU A 396 -51.16 30.63 45.12
N PRO A 397 -51.73 31.72 44.54
CA PRO A 397 -51.03 32.69 43.71
C PRO A 397 -50.78 34.07 44.37
N ASP A 398 -49.94 34.91 43.75
CA ASP A 398 -49.91 36.36 44.05
C ASP A 398 -49.96 37.22 42.77
N ALA A 399 -50.60 38.37 42.91
CA ALA A 399 -51.29 39.16 41.91
C ALA A 399 -50.43 40.22 41.20
N GLY A 400 -50.95 40.68 40.04
CA GLY A 400 -50.55 41.90 39.34
C GLY A 400 -49.76 41.61 38.06
N VAL A 401 -50.15 42.02 36.86
CA VAL A 401 -50.83 43.25 36.44
C VAL A 401 -51.68 42.94 35.20
N ALA A 402 -52.92 43.44 35.20
CA ALA A 402 -53.81 43.40 34.06
C ALA A 402 -53.31 44.28 32.91
N THR A 403 -53.07 43.69 31.75
CA THR A 403 -53.07 44.42 30.46
C THR A 403 -54.16 43.88 29.55
N VAL A 404 -55.08 44.78 29.19
CA VAL A 404 -56.27 44.64 28.34
C VAL A 404 -56.05 43.79 27.09
N PRO A 405 -56.94 42.84 26.73
CA PRO A 405 -56.84 42.10 25.47
C PRO A 405 -57.26 43.02 24.31
N LYS A 406 -56.31 43.40 23.45
CA LYS A 406 -56.62 44.06 22.19
C LYS A 406 -57.40 43.09 21.30
N LYS A 407 -58.65 43.45 20.97
CA LYS A 407 -59.54 42.72 20.05
C LYS A 407 -58.77 42.40 18.75
N LYS A 408 -58.55 41.11 18.46
CA LYS A 408 -57.93 40.65 17.21
C LYS A 408 -58.82 41.10 16.05
N LYS A 409 -58.29 41.97 15.19
CA LYS A 409 -58.95 42.34 13.93
C LYS A 409 -59.17 41.07 13.10
N TRP A 410 -60.41 40.85 12.73
CA TRP A 410 -60.85 39.83 11.78
C TRP A 410 -60.19 40.11 10.44
N SER A 411 -59.11 39.39 10.13
CA SER A 411 -58.46 39.46 8.82
C SER A 411 -59.14 38.48 7.86
N LEU A 412 -59.11 38.79 6.57
CA LEU A 412 -59.59 37.88 5.52
C LEU A 412 -58.92 36.50 5.61
N GLY A 413 -57.67 36.45 6.10
CA GLY A 413 -56.94 35.23 6.43
C GLY A 413 -57.57 34.43 7.58
N SER A 414 -58.03 35.09 8.66
CA SER A 414 -58.70 34.43 9.79
C SER A 414 -60.08 33.84 9.43
N LEU A 415 -60.77 34.47 8.47
CA LEU A 415 -62.05 34.03 7.90
C LEU A 415 -61.91 32.77 7.05
N LEU A 416 -60.97 32.83 6.10
CA LEU A 416 -60.72 31.73 5.17
C LEU A 416 -60.04 30.56 5.89
N ALA A 417 -59.19 30.83 6.90
CA ALA A 417 -58.59 29.80 7.74
C ALA A 417 -59.63 28.94 8.46
N LYS A 418 -60.77 29.52 8.86
CA LYS A 418 -61.84 28.78 9.54
C LYS A 418 -62.56 27.79 8.61
N ARG A 419 -62.64 28.12 7.31
CA ARG A 419 -63.25 27.29 6.26
C ARG A 419 -62.25 26.30 5.65
N ALA A 420 -60.97 26.67 5.59
CA ALA A 420 -59.87 25.81 5.21
C ALA A 420 -59.56 24.76 6.29
N ALA A 421 -59.64 25.11 7.58
CA ALA A 421 -59.42 24.18 8.69
C ALA A 421 -60.48 23.05 8.72
N THR A 422 -61.71 23.33 8.30
CA THR A 422 -62.77 22.31 8.17
C THR A 422 -62.63 21.42 6.93
N ALA A 423 -61.87 21.85 5.91
CA ALA A 423 -61.60 21.07 4.70
C ALA A 423 -60.24 20.33 4.75
N ALA A 424 -59.26 20.85 5.49
CA ALA A 424 -57.91 20.29 5.64
C ALA A 424 -57.81 19.18 6.72
N ALA A 425 -58.93 18.70 7.24
CA ALA A 425 -58.98 17.66 8.27
C ALA A 425 -58.69 16.24 7.73
N ALA A 426 -58.50 16.07 6.42
CA ALA A 426 -57.78 14.93 5.87
C ALA A 426 -56.28 15.26 5.94
N LYS A 427 -55.63 14.96 7.07
CA LYS A 427 -54.16 15.01 7.14
C LYS A 427 -53.61 14.03 6.10
N LEU A 428 -53.05 14.55 5.00
CA LEU A 428 -52.29 13.75 4.03
C LEU A 428 -51.27 12.90 4.80
N THR A 429 -51.16 11.63 4.43
CA THR A 429 -50.13 10.76 4.99
C THR A 429 -48.75 11.28 4.58
N ASP A 430 -47.71 10.90 5.32
CA ASP A 430 -46.36 11.41 5.04
C ASP A 430 -45.85 10.91 3.67
N GLU A 431 -46.28 9.73 3.23
CA GLU A 431 -46.03 9.20 1.88
C GLU A 431 -46.64 10.11 0.81
N GLN A 432 -47.89 10.55 1.01
CA GLN A 432 -48.59 11.42 0.06
C GLN A 432 -47.93 12.81 -0.04
N LYS A 433 -47.40 13.32 1.08
CA LYS A 433 -46.64 14.59 1.07
C LYS A 433 -45.34 14.44 0.29
N VAL A 434 -44.57 13.38 0.55
CA VAL A 434 -43.33 13.07 -0.17
C VAL A 434 -43.58 12.89 -1.67
N GLU A 435 -44.64 12.18 -2.05
CA GLU A 435 -45.02 12.00 -3.46
C GLU A 435 -45.38 13.32 -4.14
N SER A 436 -46.15 14.17 -3.46
CA SER A 436 -46.51 15.49 -3.99
C SER A 436 -45.28 16.39 -4.17
N GLU A 437 -44.35 16.35 -3.22
CA GLU A 437 -43.11 17.11 -3.24
C GLU A 437 -42.22 16.68 -4.41
N MET A 438 -42.00 15.36 -4.55
CA MET A 438 -41.24 14.77 -5.66
C MET A 438 -41.85 15.11 -7.02
N THR A 439 -43.17 15.05 -7.14
CA THR A 439 -43.86 15.34 -8.41
C THR A 439 -43.70 16.80 -8.81
N ILE A 440 -43.84 17.74 -7.86
CA ILE A 440 -43.62 19.17 -8.11
C ILE A 440 -42.17 19.45 -8.48
N TYR A 441 -41.22 18.83 -7.76
CA TYR A 441 -39.80 18.97 -8.05
C TYR A 441 -39.46 18.55 -9.49
N LEU A 442 -39.95 17.40 -9.96
CA LEU A 442 -39.67 16.90 -11.32
C LEU A 442 -40.31 17.76 -12.42
N GLN A 443 -41.35 18.55 -12.12
CA GLN A 443 -42.04 19.40 -13.09
C GLN A 443 -41.44 20.82 -13.22
N GLU A 444 -40.59 21.23 -12.28
CA GLU A 444 -39.92 22.52 -12.38
C GLU A 444 -38.86 22.54 -13.50
N MET A 445 -38.47 23.75 -13.91
CA MET A 445 -37.43 23.92 -14.92
C MET A 445 -36.05 23.57 -14.35
N ALA A 446 -35.22 22.93 -15.18
CA ALA A 446 -33.81 22.69 -14.85
C ALA A 446 -33.08 24.03 -14.66
N ILE A 447 -32.16 24.05 -13.70
CA ILE A 447 -31.30 25.23 -13.46
C ILE A 447 -30.16 25.27 -14.47
N ASP A 448 -29.52 26.43 -14.59
CA ASP A 448 -28.36 26.58 -15.47
C ASP A 448 -27.19 25.66 -15.04
N GLY A 449 -26.40 25.22 -16.01
CA GLY A 449 -25.31 24.24 -15.79
C GLY A 449 -24.20 24.75 -14.86
N GLU A 450 -24.02 26.07 -14.81
CA GLU A 450 -23.02 26.76 -14.00
C GLU A 450 -23.51 27.09 -12.57
N GLU A 451 -24.81 26.93 -12.29
CA GLU A 451 -25.33 27.15 -10.93
C GLU A 451 -25.05 25.96 -10.01
N ASP A 452 -24.78 26.26 -8.73
CA ASP A 452 -24.52 25.24 -7.71
C ASP A 452 -25.84 24.59 -7.20
N PRO A 453 -26.01 23.26 -7.39
CA PRO A 453 -27.18 22.52 -6.89
C PRO A 453 -27.42 22.69 -5.38
N LEU A 454 -26.37 22.77 -4.58
CA LEU A 454 -26.50 22.88 -3.11
C LEU A 454 -27.08 24.23 -2.70
N THR A 455 -26.67 25.30 -3.39
CA THR A 455 -27.22 26.65 -3.21
C THR A 455 -28.70 26.71 -3.61
N TRP A 456 -29.08 26.01 -4.68
CA TRP A 456 -30.48 25.90 -5.09
C TRP A 456 -31.34 25.16 -4.04
N TRP A 457 -30.87 24.02 -3.55
CA TRP A 457 -31.55 23.25 -2.49
C TRP A 457 -31.70 24.04 -1.20
N LYS A 458 -30.69 24.84 -0.83
CA LYS A 458 -30.74 25.73 0.33
C LYS A 458 -31.81 26.82 0.20
N THR A 459 -31.98 27.37 -1.01
CA THR A 459 -32.98 28.40 -1.27
C THR A 459 -34.40 27.82 -1.28
N ASN A 460 -34.56 26.62 -1.82
CA ASN A 460 -35.85 25.93 -1.94
C ASN A 460 -36.17 24.97 -0.79
N GLU A 461 -35.36 24.93 0.27
CA GLU A 461 -35.55 24.03 1.42
C GLU A 461 -36.93 24.15 2.07
N LYS A 462 -37.51 25.36 2.09
CA LYS A 462 -38.87 25.58 2.64
C LYS A 462 -39.97 24.99 1.77
N ARG A 463 -39.73 24.87 0.45
CA ARG A 463 -40.67 24.33 -0.54
C ARG A 463 -40.55 22.82 -0.64
N PHE A 464 -39.31 22.32 -0.52
CA PHE A 464 -38.97 20.92 -0.65
C PHE A 464 -38.19 20.42 0.60
N PRO A 465 -38.83 20.37 1.79
CA PRO A 465 -38.14 20.03 3.04
C PRO A 465 -37.63 18.59 3.06
N PHE A 466 -38.33 17.65 2.41
CA PHE A 466 -37.96 16.24 2.44
C PHE A 466 -36.86 15.92 1.41
N MET A 467 -37.01 16.42 0.18
CA MET A 467 -36.04 16.21 -0.88
C MET A 467 -34.72 16.96 -0.61
N ALA A 468 -34.77 18.19 -0.06
CA ALA A 468 -33.56 18.94 0.27
C ALA A 468 -32.69 18.20 1.29
N ARG A 469 -33.30 17.45 2.21
CA ARG A 469 -32.57 16.66 3.21
C ARG A 469 -31.81 15.50 2.56
N LEU A 470 -32.44 14.74 1.66
CA LEU A 470 -31.77 13.68 0.91
C LEU A 470 -30.75 14.22 -0.10
N ALA A 471 -31.06 15.34 -0.76
CA ALA A 471 -30.13 15.98 -1.69
C ALA A 471 -28.81 16.34 -0.99
N ARG A 472 -28.85 16.90 0.23
CA ARG A 472 -27.62 17.18 1.00
C ARG A 472 -26.81 15.92 1.35
N LYS A 473 -27.48 14.78 1.55
CA LYS A 473 -26.84 13.50 1.89
C LYS A 473 -26.12 12.89 0.68
N TYR A 474 -26.72 12.98 -0.51
CA TYR A 474 -26.18 12.39 -1.73
C TYR A 474 -25.21 13.32 -2.47
N LEU A 475 -25.55 14.61 -2.62
CA LEU A 475 -24.76 15.57 -3.40
C LEU A 475 -23.43 15.98 -2.72
N CYS A 476 -23.22 15.62 -1.44
CA CYS A 476 -21.94 15.84 -0.77
C CYS A 476 -20.91 14.73 -1.06
N ILE A 477 -21.32 13.64 -1.70
CA ILE A 477 -20.42 12.55 -2.07
C ILE A 477 -19.52 13.02 -3.22
N CYS A 478 -18.21 12.87 -3.06
CA CYS A 478 -17.24 13.13 -4.12
C CYS A 478 -17.17 11.92 -5.07
N ALA A 479 -17.12 12.17 -6.38
CA ALA A 479 -17.00 11.12 -7.39
C ALA A 479 -15.62 10.41 -7.37
N THR A 480 -14.57 11.11 -6.94
CA THR A 480 -13.19 10.58 -6.91
C THR A 480 -12.57 10.63 -5.51
N SER A 481 -11.55 9.81 -5.28
CA SER A 481 -10.74 9.83 -4.05
C SER A 481 -9.73 10.99 -4.01
N THR A 482 -9.55 11.72 -5.11
CA THR A 482 -8.51 12.75 -5.27
C THR A 482 -8.54 13.86 -4.21
N PRO A 483 -9.70 14.38 -3.77
CA PRO A 483 -9.75 15.37 -2.69
C PRO A 483 -9.15 14.83 -1.39
N SER A 484 -9.50 13.59 -1.02
CA SER A 484 -8.94 12.94 0.17
C SER A 484 -7.43 12.73 0.06
N GLU A 485 -6.93 12.31 -1.12
CA GLU A 485 -5.50 12.15 -1.38
C GLU A 485 -4.73 13.47 -1.32
N ARG A 486 -5.32 14.59 -1.76
CA ARG A 486 -4.71 15.92 -1.66
C ARG A 486 -4.56 16.36 -0.20
N VAL A 487 -5.58 16.10 0.62
CA VAL A 487 -5.53 16.33 2.07
C VAL A 487 -4.47 15.45 2.71
N PHE A 488 -4.40 14.15 2.37
CA PHE A 488 -3.37 13.25 2.89
C PHE A 488 -1.96 13.54 2.39
N SER A 489 -1.80 14.07 1.18
CA SER A 489 -0.52 14.52 0.63
C SER A 489 -0.01 15.76 1.37
N THR A 490 -0.91 16.72 1.63
CA THR A 490 -0.62 17.93 2.40
C THR A 490 -0.34 17.59 3.87
N ALA A 491 -1.16 16.73 4.47
CA ALA A 491 -0.99 16.24 5.83
C ALA A 491 0.23 15.32 5.98
N GLY A 492 0.62 14.56 4.95
CA GLY A 492 1.84 13.76 4.94
C GLY A 492 3.12 14.62 4.93
N SER A 493 3.03 15.84 4.40
CA SER A 493 4.08 16.86 4.45
C SER A 493 4.21 17.51 5.85
N VAL A 494 3.12 17.58 6.63
CA VAL A 494 3.06 18.22 7.96
C VAL A 494 3.16 17.22 9.12
N VAL A 495 2.72 15.97 8.92
CA VAL A 495 2.64 14.93 9.94
C VAL A 495 3.34 13.66 9.45
N THR A 496 4.63 13.53 9.70
CA THR A 496 5.26 12.21 9.93
C THR A 496 6.52 12.31 10.81
N PRO A 497 6.45 11.99 12.13
CA PRO A 497 7.65 11.77 12.94
C PRO A 497 8.13 10.30 13.00
N ILE A 498 7.55 9.36 12.23
CA ILE A 498 7.89 7.91 12.39
C ILE A 498 8.18 7.15 11.07
N ARG A 499 7.94 7.75 9.88
CA ARG A 499 8.17 7.09 8.57
C ARG A 499 9.19 7.77 7.65
N SER A 500 10.04 8.66 8.17
CA SER A 500 10.98 9.50 7.42
C SER A 500 12.19 8.81 6.75
N LEU A 501 12.22 7.47 6.63
CA LEU A 501 13.38 6.73 6.10
C LEU A 501 13.13 5.80 4.90
N LEU A 502 11.93 5.83 4.31
CA LEU A 502 11.62 5.09 3.08
C LEU A 502 11.51 6.05 1.90
N LYS A 503 12.26 5.76 0.83
CA LYS A 503 12.15 6.52 -0.42
C LYS A 503 10.78 6.28 -1.08
N PRO A 504 10.19 7.27 -1.77
CA PRO A 504 8.89 7.14 -2.45
C PRO A 504 8.77 5.87 -3.30
N ASP A 505 9.81 5.51 -4.06
CA ASP A 505 9.83 4.29 -4.89
C ASP A 505 9.57 3.00 -4.08
N LYS A 506 10.07 2.93 -2.84
CA LYS A 506 9.91 1.77 -1.97
C LYS A 506 8.53 1.70 -1.36
N VAL A 507 7.92 2.85 -1.08
CA VAL A 507 6.53 2.94 -0.63
C VAL A 507 5.60 2.44 -1.74
N ASN A 508 5.83 2.87 -2.98
CA ASN A 508 5.04 2.44 -4.15
C ASN A 508 5.11 0.92 -4.38
N MET A 509 6.31 0.34 -4.28
CA MET A 509 6.49 -1.12 -4.37
C MET A 509 5.73 -1.86 -3.27
N LEU A 510 5.77 -1.37 -2.02
CA LEU A 510 5.07 -2.00 -0.89
C LEU A 510 3.55 -1.92 -1.04
N VAL A 511 3.00 -0.78 -1.46
CA VAL A 511 1.55 -0.61 -1.70
C VAL A 511 1.07 -1.57 -2.80
N PHE A 512 1.80 -1.63 -3.92
CA PHE A 512 1.49 -2.55 -5.01
C PHE A 512 1.51 -4.01 -4.54
N LEU A 513 2.54 -4.41 -3.80
CA LEU A 513 2.67 -5.77 -3.29
C LEU A 513 1.59 -6.11 -2.26
N ALA A 514 1.25 -5.19 -1.34
CA ALA A 514 0.22 -5.42 -0.34
C ALA A 514 -1.15 -5.75 -0.96
N ARG A 515 -1.48 -5.09 -2.08
CA ARG A 515 -2.76 -5.29 -2.76
C ARG A 515 -2.81 -6.55 -3.62
N ASN A 516 -1.68 -7.00 -4.14
CA ASN A 516 -1.62 -8.04 -5.19
C ASN A 516 -0.91 -9.34 -4.79
N ILE A 517 -0.37 -9.45 -3.57
CA ILE A 517 0.11 -10.73 -3.03
C ILE A 517 -1.08 -11.49 -2.42
N GLU A 518 -1.31 -12.71 -2.87
CA GLU A 518 -2.10 -13.73 -2.17
C GLU A 518 -1.15 -14.54 -1.24
N ILE A 519 -1.63 -14.87 -0.03
CA ILE A 519 -0.86 -15.62 1.00
C ILE A 519 -1.09 -17.11 0.83
#